data_AF-A0A8T6SRA9-F1
#
_entry.id   AF-A0A8T6SRA9-F1
#
_cell.length_a   1.000
_cell.length_b   1.000
_cell.length_c   1.000
_cell.angle_alpha   90.00
_cell.angle_beta   90.00
_cell.angle_gamma   90.00
#
_symmetry.space_group_name_H-M   'P 1'
#
loop_
_entity.id
_entity.type
_entity.pdbx_description
1 polymer ?
#
loop_
_entity_poly.entity_id
_entity_poly.type
_entity_poly.pdbx_seq_one_letter_code
_entity_poly.pdbx_strand_id
1 'polypeptide(L)'
;NLTIRRFAGVPMSITQLIKYGTMDAREAAYLWMMLNEGMSLFVCGETASGKTTSMTALTTFVPPTWKVVSIEDTPELALPHKNWVSEV
;
A
#
# COMPACT_ATOMS: atom_id res chain seq x y z
N ASN A 1 24.69 20.93 2.96
CA ASN A 1 24.34 19.72 2.20
C ASN A 1 22.81 19.65 2.12
N LEU A 2 22.24 19.29 0.98
CA LEU A 2 20.79 19.18 0.73
C LEU A 2 20.52 17.85 0.02
N THR A 3 19.55 17.09 0.50
CA THR A 3 19.07 15.85 -0.15
C THR A 3 17.60 16.03 -0.52
N ILE A 4 17.26 15.77 -1.78
CA ILE A 4 15.87 15.81 -2.27
C ILE A 4 15.40 14.37 -2.46
N ARG A 5 14.34 13.99 -1.74
CA ARG A 5 13.64 12.71 -1.94
C ARG A 5 12.50 12.92 -2.92
N ARG A 6 12.44 12.13 -3.98
CA ARG A 6 11.33 12.10 -4.94
C ARG A 6 10.52 10.83 -4.74
N PHE A 7 9.21 10.97 -4.80
CA PHE A 7 8.26 9.87 -4.75
C PHE A 7 7.58 9.73 -6.11
N ALA A 8 7.22 8.50 -6.47
CA ALA A 8 6.51 8.27 -7.72
C ALA A 8 5.12 8.93 -7.65
N GLY A 9 4.76 9.73 -8.66
CA GLY A 9 3.45 10.37 -8.71
C GLY A 9 2.29 9.38 -8.87
N VAL A 10 2.58 8.18 -9.39
CA VAL A 10 1.63 7.06 -9.48
C VAL A 10 2.25 5.87 -8.74
N PRO A 11 1.61 5.36 -7.67
CA PRO A 11 2.11 4.20 -6.94
C PRO A 11 2.02 2.93 -7.79
N MET A 12 2.84 1.93 -7.49
CA MET A 12 2.75 0.62 -8.14
C MET A 12 1.43 -0.06 -7.76
N SER A 13 0.75 -0.62 -8.76
CA SER A 13 -0.48 -1.39 -8.58
C SER A 13 -0.19 -2.84 -8.19
N ILE A 14 -1.18 -3.51 -7.60
CA ILE A 14 -1.08 -4.93 -7.26
C ILE A 14 -0.80 -5.81 -8.48
N THR A 15 -1.35 -5.46 -9.65
CA THR A 15 -1.11 -6.18 -10.90
C THR A 15 0.35 -6.07 -11.38
N GLN A 16 1.01 -4.95 -11.10
CA GLN A 16 2.44 -4.80 -11.38
C GLN A 16 3.29 -5.63 -10.42
N LEU A 17 2.93 -5.69 -9.13
CA LEU A 17 3.62 -6.56 -8.17
C LEU A 17 3.52 -8.03 -8.55
N ILE A 18 2.34 -8.47 -9.02
CA ILE A 18 2.14 -9.82 -9.56
C ILE A 18 3.02 -10.05 -10.80
N LYS A 19 3.02 -9.09 -11.74
CA LYS A 19 3.84 -9.17 -12.95
C LYS A 19 5.33 -9.24 -12.64
N TYR A 20 5.80 -8.56 -11.59
CA TYR A 20 7.20 -8.58 -11.17
C TYR A 20 7.57 -9.79 -10.31
N GLY A 21 6.61 -10.67 -9.99
CA GLY A 21 6.85 -11.85 -9.17
C GLY A 21 7.08 -11.55 -7.69
N THR A 22 6.65 -10.37 -7.21
CA THR A 22 6.72 -10.02 -5.78
C THR A 22 5.77 -10.87 -4.94
N MET A 23 4.62 -11.21 -5.52
CA MET A 23 3.65 -12.17 -5.01
C MET A 23 2.89 -12.77 -6.20
N ASP A 24 2.26 -13.91 -6.05
CA ASP A 24 1.40 -14.48 -7.08
C ASP A 24 -0.06 -14.00 -6.97
N ALA A 25 -0.88 -14.35 -7.97
CA ALA A 25 -2.29 -13.93 -7.99
C ALA A 25 -3.14 -14.59 -6.90
N ARG A 26 -2.75 -15.78 -6.40
CA ARG A 26 -3.46 -16.47 -5.31
C ARG A 26 -3.18 -15.80 -3.98
N GLU A 27 -1.94 -15.41 -3.73
CA GLU A 27 -1.53 -14.63 -2.56
C GLU A 27 -2.25 -13.28 -2.54
N ALA A 28 -2.28 -12.57 -3.67
CA ALA A 28 -3.01 -11.30 -3.78
C ALA A 28 -4.52 -11.48 -3.54
N ALA A 29 -5.14 -12.52 -4.11
CA ALA A 29 -6.56 -12.80 -3.90
C ALA A 29 -6.88 -13.14 -2.44
N TYR A 30 -6.01 -13.92 -1.77
CA TYR A 30 -6.14 -14.20 -0.35
C TYR A 30 -6.10 -12.92 0.49
N LEU A 31 -5.11 -12.06 0.24
CA LEU A 31 -4.99 -10.78 0.95
C LEU A 31 -6.18 -9.85 0.67
N TRP A 32 -6.71 -9.86 -0.56
CA TRP A 32 -7.93 -9.12 -0.88
C TRP A 32 -9.11 -9.58 -0.03
N MET A 33 -9.36 -10.89 0.06
CA MET A 33 -10.43 -11.43 0.90
C MET A 33 -10.26 -11.02 2.37
N MET A 34 -9.04 -11.09 2.92
CA MET A 34 -8.76 -10.70 4.30
C MET A 34 -9.02 -9.21 4.55
N LEU A 35 -8.54 -8.34 3.67
CA LEU A 35 -8.70 -6.89 3.79
C LEU A 35 -10.17 -6.45 3.60
N ASN A 36 -10.92 -7.15 2.74
CA ASN A 36 -12.34 -6.90 2.56
C ASN A 36 -13.16 -7.20 3.82
N GLU A 37 -12.72 -8.16 4.64
CA GLU A 37 -13.32 -8.51 5.94
C GLU A 37 -12.71 -7.73 7.12
N GLY A 38 -11.86 -6.74 6.86
CA GLY A 38 -11.28 -5.88 7.90
C GLY A 38 -10.21 -6.54 8.77
N MET A 39 -9.58 -7.62 8.29
CA MET A 39 -8.47 -8.24 8.99
C MET A 39 -7.26 -7.31 9.07
N SER A 40 -6.56 -7.35 10.20
CA SER A 40 -5.31 -6.62 10.38
C SER A 40 -4.15 -7.35 9.69
N LEU A 41 -3.28 -6.60 9.00
CA LEU A 41 -2.16 -7.12 8.23
C LEU A 41 -0.92 -6.25 8.46
N PHE A 42 0.24 -6.87 8.74
CA PHE A 42 1.54 -6.20 8.75
C PHE A 42 2.38 -6.64 7.54
N VAL A 43 3.00 -5.67 6.88
CA VAL A 43 3.99 -5.92 5.82
C VAL A 43 5.39 -5.78 6.40
N CYS A 44 6.08 -6.91 6.57
CA CYS A 44 7.39 -6.97 7.24
C CYS A 44 8.54 -7.25 6.27
N GLY A 45 9.77 -6.91 6.66
CA GLY A 45 10.97 -7.09 5.85
C GLY A 45 12.07 -6.08 6.17
N GLU A 46 13.25 -6.26 5.57
CA GLU A 46 14.42 -5.40 5.75
C GLU A 46 14.24 -4.00 5.15
N THR A 47 15.14 -3.07 5.48
CA THR A 47 15.16 -1.74 4.84
C THR A 47 15.30 -1.90 3.32
N ALA A 48 14.55 -1.11 2.56
CA ALA A 48 14.49 -1.17 1.09
C ALA A 48 13.93 -2.47 0.48
N SER A 49 13.30 -3.36 1.25
CA SER A 49 12.69 -4.59 0.75
C SER A 49 11.34 -4.42 0.02
N GLY A 50 10.87 -3.18 -0.18
CA GLY A 50 9.59 -2.91 -0.85
C GLY A 50 8.33 -2.96 0.03
N LYS A 51 8.48 -2.84 1.36
CA LYS A 51 7.34 -2.86 2.30
C LYS A 51 6.28 -1.79 1.99
N THR A 52 6.68 -0.51 1.96
CA THR A 52 5.76 0.60 1.68
C THR A 52 5.08 0.42 0.33
N THR A 53 5.84 0.01 -0.69
CA THR A 53 5.30 -0.28 -2.03
C THR A 53 4.22 -1.37 -2.00
N SER A 54 4.48 -2.47 -1.31
CA SER A 54 3.52 -3.58 -1.20
C SER A 54 2.28 -3.17 -0.41
N MET A 55 2.47 -2.43 0.68
CA MET A 55 1.38 -1.89 1.48
C MET A 55 0.49 -0.95 0.64
N THR A 56 1.06 0.01 -0.09
CA THR A 56 0.31 0.94 -0.96
C THR A 56 -0.43 0.22 -2.09
N ALA A 57 0.11 -0.86 -2.63
CA ALA A 57 -0.60 -1.65 -3.62
C ALA A 57 -1.80 -2.40 -3.00
N LEU A 58 -1.60 -3.00 -1.82
CA LEU A 58 -2.62 -3.76 -1.10
C LEU A 58 -3.74 -2.90 -0.53
N THR A 59 -3.49 -1.64 -0.18
CA THR A 59 -4.56 -0.75 0.30
C THR A 59 -5.67 -0.57 -0.73
N THR A 60 -5.41 -0.77 -2.03
CA THR A 60 -6.46 -0.77 -3.07
C THR A 60 -7.50 -1.88 -2.91
N PHE A 61 -7.23 -2.89 -2.09
CA PHE A 61 -8.19 -3.93 -1.70
C PHE A 61 -9.10 -3.53 -0.53
N VAL A 62 -8.77 -2.47 0.22
CA VAL A 62 -9.66 -1.94 1.26
C VAL A 62 -10.90 -1.35 0.59
N PRO A 63 -12.13 -1.67 1.05
CA PRO A 63 -13.34 -1.20 0.38
C PRO A 63 -13.37 0.32 0.17
N PRO A 64 -13.76 0.80 -1.03
CA PRO A 64 -13.63 2.21 -1.39
C PRO A 64 -14.54 3.16 -0.60
N THR A 65 -15.54 2.62 0.09
CA THR A 65 -16.49 3.38 0.93
C THR A 65 -16.00 3.55 2.37
N TRP A 66 -14.96 2.83 2.78
CA TRP A 66 -14.45 2.87 4.15
C TRP A 66 -13.68 4.17 4.39
N LYS A 67 -13.69 4.62 5.64
CA LYS A 67 -12.79 5.68 6.10
C LYS A 67 -11.41 5.10 6.30
N VAL A 68 -10.40 5.71 5.68
CA VAL A 68 -9.00 5.34 5.85
C VAL A 68 -8.27 6.49 6.54
N VAL A 69 -7.45 6.18 7.55
CA VAL A 69 -6.56 7.14 8.20
C VAL A 69 -5.15 6.61 8.07
N SER A 70 -4.25 7.41 7.50
CA SER A 70 -2.80 7.12 7.50
C SER A 70 -2.08 8.07 8.44
N ILE A 71 -1.07 7.54 9.13
CA ILE A 71 -0.19 8.29 10.03
C ILE A 71 1.23 7.93 9.60
N GLU A 72 2.00 8.93 9.15
CA GLU A 72 3.34 8.73 8.61
C GLU A 72 4.29 9.86 9.03
N ASP A 73 5.50 9.54 9.50
CA ASP A 73 6.52 10.58 9.77
C ASP A 73 6.94 11.36 8.51
N THR A 74 6.83 10.74 7.33
CA THR A 74 7.05 11.34 6.02
C THR A 74 6.01 10.80 5.07
N PRO A 75 5.23 11.64 4.37
CA PRO A 75 4.15 11.16 3.50
C PRO A 75 4.73 10.38 2.31
N GLU A 76 4.46 9.06 2.27
CA GLU A 76 4.82 8.18 1.16
C GLU A 76 3.58 7.55 0.49
N LEU A 77 2.44 7.51 1.18
CA LEU A 77 1.22 6.90 0.67
C LEU A 77 0.47 7.81 -0.32
N ALA A 78 -0.11 7.17 -1.33
CA ALA A 78 -1.05 7.78 -2.27
C ALA A 78 -2.23 6.82 -2.46
N LEU A 79 -3.34 7.08 -1.77
CA LEU A 79 -4.51 6.19 -1.75
C LEU A 79 -5.63 6.70 -2.66
N PRO A 80 -6.37 5.80 -3.34
CA PRO A 80 -7.51 6.19 -4.19
C PRO A 80 -8.81 6.46 -3.40
N HIS A 81 -8.84 6.21 -2.08
CA HIS A 81 -10.04 6.33 -1.25
C HIS A 81 -10.49 7.79 -1.12
N LYS A 82 -11.76 8.07 -1.43
CA LYS A 82 -12.35 9.42 -1.28
C LYS A 82 -12.42 9.86 0.19
N ASN A 83 -12.63 8.91 1.09
CA ASN A 83 -12.74 9.16 2.54
C ASN A 83 -11.40 8.82 3.23
N TRP A 84 -10.33 9.46 2.77
CA TRP A 84 -8.99 9.29 3.31
C TRP A 84 -8.53 10.55 4.04
N VAL A 85 -8.07 10.37 5.28
CA VAL A 85 -7.37 11.39 6.07
C VAL A 85 -5.91 10.98 6.16
N SER A 86 -5.01 11.90 5.82
CA SER A 86 -3.56 11.71 5.97
C SER A 86 -3.04 12.64 7.05
N GLU A 87 -2.42 12.06 8.07
CA GLU A 87 -1.76 12.76 9.17
C GLU A 87 -0.25 12.54 9.10
N VAL A 88 0.50 13.58 9.46
CA VAL A 88 1.97 13.61 9.54
C VAL A 88 2.36 14.02 10.95
#